data_AF-A0A726Z0B8-F1
#
_entry.id   AF-A0A726Z0B8-F1
#
_cell.length_a   1.000
_cell.length_b   1.000
_cell.length_c   1.000
_cell.angle_alpha   90.00
_cell.angle_beta   90.00
_cell.angle_gamma   90.00
#
_symmetry.space_group_name_H-M   'P 1'
#
loop_
_entity.id
_entity.type
_entity.pdbx_description
1 polymer ?
#
loop_
_entity_poly.entity_id
_entity_poly.type
_entity_poly.pdbx_seq_one_letter_code
_entity_poly.pdbx_strand_id
1 'polypeptide(L)' 'MNKDNLRHFISEMNKVNRMLPLAKKRLNEGRYKDAEEHLRGEALMLNKLAGELRDQIELRDSNT' A
#
# COMPACT_ATOMS: atom_id res chain seq x y z
N MET A 1 17.72 -0.05 5.79
CA MET A 1 16.68 -1.03 5.45
C MET A 1 17.34 -2.31 4.94
N ASN A 2 16.94 -3.47 5.44
CA ASN A 2 17.50 -4.76 5.01
C ASN A 2 16.80 -5.29 3.73
N LYS A 3 17.37 -6.33 3.13
CA LYS A 3 16.89 -6.93 1.87
C LYS A 3 15.48 -7.53 1.99
N ASP A 4 15.14 -8.09 3.14
CA ASP A 4 13.85 -8.75 3.35
C ASP A 4 12.72 -7.72 3.53
N ASN A 5 12.99 -6.62 4.22
CA ASN A 5 12.09 -5.47 4.29
C ASN A 5 11.84 -4.92 2.88
N LEU A 6 12.89 -4.71 2.07
CA LEU A 6 12.72 -4.24 0.69
C LEU A 6 11.82 -5.17 -0.15
N ARG A 7 12.00 -6.49 -0.03
CA ARG A 7 11.14 -7.47 -0.72
C ARG A 7 9.69 -7.38 -0.25
N HIS A 8 9.48 -7.22 1.06
CA HIS A 8 8.15 -7.00 1.63
C HIS A 8 7.48 -5.75 1.05
N PHE A 9 8.17 -4.60 1.06
CA PHE A 9 7.69 -3.35 0.48
C PHE A 9 7.26 -3.51 -0.99
N ILE A 10 8.12 -4.13 -1.80
CA ILE A 10 7.81 -4.37 -3.22
C ILE A 10 6.60 -5.29 -3.39
N SER A 11 6.49 -6.34 -2.57
CA SER A 11 5.33 -7.25 -2.57
C SER A 11 4.04 -6.49 -2.27
N GLU A 12 4.02 -5.70 -1.20
CA GLU A 12 2.81 -4.99 -0.77
C GLU A 12 2.42 -3.89 -1.77
N MET A 13 3.38 -3.13 -2.31
CA MET A 13 3.13 -2.17 -3.38
C MET A 13 2.55 -2.83 -4.65
N ASN A 14 3.03 -4.03 -4.99
CA ASN A 14 2.50 -4.77 -6.14
C ASN A 14 1.07 -5.25 -5.92
N LYS A 15 0.67 -5.58 -4.68
CA LYS A 15 -0.72 -5.93 -4.36
C LYS A 15 -1.64 -4.72 -4.59
N VAL A 16 -1.26 -3.56 -4.07
CA VAL A 16 -2.02 -2.31 -4.25
C VAL A 16 -2.19 -1.97 -5.74
N ASN A 17 -1.10 -2.02 -6.50
CA ASN A 17 -1.14 -1.76 -7.94
C ASN A 17 -2.06 -2.72 -8.72
N ARG A 18 -2.18 -3.97 -8.28
CA ARG A 18 -3.08 -4.96 -8.91
C ARG A 18 -4.56 -4.71 -8.61
N MET A 19 -4.86 -4.00 -7.51
CA MET A 19 -6.23 -3.73 -7.07
C MET A 19 -6.81 -2.45 -7.67
N LEU A 20 -5.97 -1.47 -8.04
CA LEU A 20 -6.41 -0.24 -8.71
C LEU A 20 -7.21 -0.48 -10.02
N PRO A 21 -6.83 -1.43 -10.91
CA PRO A 21 -7.65 -1.79 -12.06
C PRO A 21 -9.04 -2.31 -11.70
N LEU A 22 -9.18 -3.02 -10.58
CA LEU A 22 -10.48 -3.51 -10.11
C LEU A 22 -11.36 -2.34 -9.66
N ALA A 23 -10.83 -1.40 -8.89
CA ALA A 23 -11.55 -0.18 -8.51
C ALA A 23 -11.97 0.63 -9.76
N LYS A 24 -11.07 0.79 -10.74
CA LYS A 24 -11.39 1.44 -12.03
C LYS A 24 -12.54 0.73 -12.76
N LYS A 25 -12.52 -0.60 -12.81
CA LYS A 25 -13.60 -1.40 -13.41
C LYS A 25 -14.94 -1.16 -12.68
N ARG A 26 -14.93 -1.13 -11.34
CA ARG A 26 -16.12 -0.87 -10.52
C ARG A 26 -16.70 0.52 -10.78
N LEU A 27 -15.85 1.54 -10.90
CA LEU A 27 -16.26 2.91 -11.29
C LEU A 27 -16.95 2.94 -12.66
N ASN A 28 -16.37 2.28 -13.66
CA ASN A 28 -16.92 2.22 -15.01
C ASN A 28 -18.28 1.50 -15.08
N GLU A 29 -18.53 0.57 -14.16
CA GLU A 29 -19.81 -0.16 -14.05
C GLU A 29 -20.84 0.58 -13.16
N GLY A 30 -20.55 1.80 -12.71
CA GLY A 30 -21.43 2.59 -11.83
C GLY A 30 -21.51 2.06 -10.39
N ARG A 31 -20.67 1.08 -10.02
CA ARG A 31 -20.62 0.51 -8.67
C ARG A 31 -19.69 1.32 -7.77
N TYR A 32 -20.11 2.54 -7.47
CA TYR A 32 -19.28 3.51 -6.75
C TYR A 32 -18.95 3.07 -5.32
N LYS A 33 -19.90 2.44 -4.61
CA LYS A 33 -19.67 1.95 -3.24
C LYS A 33 -18.59 0.86 -3.20
N ASP A 34 -18.68 -0.13 -4.07
CA ASP A 34 -17.64 -1.16 -4.20
C ASP A 34 -16.27 -0.54 -4.53
N ALA A 35 -16.24 0.44 -5.43
CA ALA A 35 -15.01 1.13 -5.80
C ALA A 35 -14.41 1.90 -4.62
N GLU A 36 -15.24 2.61 -3.85
CA GLU A 36 -14.83 3.32 -2.64
C GLU A 36 -14.28 2.36 -1.58
N GLU A 37 -14.97 1.24 -1.33
CA GLU A 37 -14.53 0.22 -0.36
C GLU A 37 -13.15 -0.35 -0.74
N HIS A 38 -12.94 -0.67 -2.02
CA HIS A 38 -11.63 -1.10 -2.52
C HIS A 38 -10.56 -0.02 -2.31
N LEU A 39 -10.80 1.21 -2.76
CA LEU A 39 -9.83 2.31 -2.64
C LEU A 39 -9.50 2.64 -1.19
N ARG A 40 -10.48 2.57 -0.28
CA ARG A 40 -10.26 2.77 1.16
C ARG A 40 -9.35 1.69 1.73
N GLY A 41 -9.55 0.42 1.36
CA GLY A 41 -8.68 -0.69 1.74
C GLY A 41 -7.24 -0.47 1.28
N GLU A 42 -7.05 -0.09 0.02
CA GLU A 42 -5.72 0.19 -0.54
C GLU A 42 -5.03 1.39 0.14
N ALA A 43 -5.79 2.44 0.45
CA ALA A 43 -5.26 3.62 1.15
C ALA A 43 -4.78 3.28 2.56
N LEU A 44 -5.51 2.43 3.30
CA LEU A 44 -5.09 1.94 4.62
C LEU A 44 -3.78 1.14 4.53
N MET A 45 -3.67 0.29 3.51
CA MET A 45 -2.47 -0.51 3.28
C MET A 45 -1.26 0.36 2.96
N LEU A 46 -1.41 1.37 2.10
CA LEU A 46 -0.35 2.33 1.78
C LEU A 46 0.07 3.16 3.01
N ASN A 47 -0.89 3.61 3.83
CA ASN A 47 -0.59 4.33 5.06
C ASN A 47 0.20 3.47 6.06
N LYS A 48 -0.17 2.19 6.21
CA LYS A 48 0.58 1.24 7.04
C LYS A 48 2.02 1.09 6.54
N LEU A 49 2.18 0.90 5.23
CA LEU A 49 3.47 0.73 4.59
C LEU A 49 4.35 1.99 4.74
N ALA A 50 3.77 3.20 4.63
CA ALA A 50 4.46 4.45 4.89
C ALA A 50 4.94 4.58 6.36
N GLY A 51 4.12 4.14 7.31
CA GLY A 51 4.49 4.05 8.73
C GLY A 51 5.68 3.13 8.95
N GLU A 52 5.62 1.90 8.42
CA GLU A 52 6.73 0.94 8.50
C GLU A 52 8.02 1.50 7.87
N LEU A 53 7.92 2.26 6.77
CA LEU A 53 9.08 2.87 6.12
C LEU A 53 9.70 3.93 7.02
N ARG A 54 8.87 4.76 7.66
CA ARG A 54 9.31 5.78 8.62
C ARG A 54 10.03 5.13 9.80
N ASP A 55 9.45 4.10 10.40
CA ASP A 55 10.05 3.38 11.54
C ASP A 55 11.43 2.81 11.16
N GLN A 56 11.57 2.27 9.94
CA GLN A 56 12.84 1.76 9.42
C GLN A 56 13.89 2.84 9.20
N ILE A 57 13.48 4.07 8.87
CA ILE A 57 14.37 5.22 8.74
C ILE A 57 14.80 5.69 10.13
N GLU A 58 13.84 5.88 11.06
CA GLU A 58 14.13 6.32 12.43
C GLU A 58 15.02 5.33 13.20
N LEU A 59 14.81 4.02 13.02
CA LEU A 59 15.68 2.97 13.58
C LEU A 59 17.10 3.01 12.99
N ARG A 60 17.25 3.39 11.73
CA ARG A 60 18.58 3.55 11.13
C ARG A 60 19.29 4.75 11.74
N ASP A 61 18.61 5.88 11.81
CA ASP A 61 19.19 7.14 12.31
C ASP A 61 19.54 7.06 13.80
N SER A 62 18.77 6.28 14.59
CA SER A 62 19.05 6.05 16.02
C SER A 62 20.23 5.10 16.29
N ASN A 63 20.63 4.31 15.27
CA ASN A 63 21.74 3.33 15.36
C ASN A 63 23.01 3.84 14.66
N THR A 64 23.06 5.11 14.26
CA THR A 64 24.22 5.77 13.63
C THR A 64 24.81 6.79 14.58
#